data_AF-A0A7J4B671-F1
#
_entry.id   AF-A0A7J4B671-F1
#
_cell.length_a   1.000
_cell.length_b   1.000
_cell.length_c   1.000
_cell.angle_alpha   90.00
_cell.angle_beta   90.00
_cell.angle_gamma   90.00
#
_symmetry.space_group_name_H-M   'P 1'
#
loop_
_entity.id
_entity.type
_entity.pdbx_description
1 polymer ?
#
loop_
_entity_poly.entity_id
_entity_poly.type
_entity_poly.pdbx_seq_one_letter_code
_entity_poly.pdbx_strand_id
1 'polypeptide(L)'
;MGNVTELLNESAGALYDGFTANAQFYDNSLLQYAEFLGILIIFYVLSKIVYMLFTRYLRQLAKTTKTDLDDILLEISEGPVIFLVLILGLYVGKIVSLTPTSPPSQLLDGIFEILLTLDIVWFALRFIDSFVVRYMRKHAERSEAKLNEQLISLIRTTLRIAIG
;
A
#
# COMPACT_ATOMS: atom_id res chain seq x y z
N MET A 1 -8.79 34.33 -45.17
CA MET A 1 -7.42 33.84 -44.94
C MET A 1 -7.52 32.89 -43.76
N GLY A 2 -7.46 31.57 -44.00
CA GLY A 2 -7.49 30.57 -42.93
C GLY A 2 -6.33 30.84 -41.98
N ASN A 3 -6.61 30.86 -40.68
CA ASN A 3 -5.61 31.24 -39.69
C ASN A 3 -4.52 30.16 -39.70
N VAL A 4 -3.26 30.55 -39.88
CA VAL A 4 -2.13 29.60 -40.00
C VAL A 4 -2.06 28.67 -38.80
N THR A 5 -2.49 29.14 -37.62
CA THR A 5 -2.61 28.32 -36.41
C THR A 5 -3.62 27.18 -36.52
N GLU A 6 -4.68 27.35 -37.31
CA GLU A 6 -5.73 26.36 -37.52
C GLU A 6 -5.22 25.23 -38.43
N LEU A 7 -4.50 25.59 -39.50
CA LEU A 7 -3.83 24.64 -40.38
C LEU A 7 -2.71 23.86 -39.68
N LEU A 8 -1.99 24.50 -38.75
CA LEU A 8 -0.97 23.83 -37.92
C LEU A 8 -1.60 22.86 -36.91
N ASN A 9 -2.75 23.21 -36.33
CA ASN A 9 -3.44 22.33 -35.39
C ASN A 9 -4.09 21.13 -36.10
N GLU A 10 -4.71 21.35 -37.27
CA GLU A 10 -5.27 20.27 -38.09
C GLU A 10 -4.20 19.33 -38.62
N SER A 11 -3.05 19.86 -39.07
CA SER A 11 -1.94 19.03 -39.53
C SER A 11 -1.27 18.26 -38.39
N ALA A 12 -1.12 18.85 -37.20
CA ALA A 12 -0.66 18.14 -36.01
C ALA A 12 -1.64 17.05 -35.55
N GLY A 13 -2.94 17.33 -35.57
CA GLY A 13 -4.00 16.36 -35.30
C GLY A 13 -4.00 15.22 -36.32
N ALA A 14 -3.87 15.52 -37.61
CA ALA A 14 -3.81 14.51 -38.67
C ALA A 14 -2.53 13.64 -38.59
N LEU A 15 -1.39 14.20 -38.17
CA LEU A 15 -0.17 13.44 -37.90
C LEU A 15 -0.33 12.54 -36.67
N TYR A 16 -1.00 13.02 -35.63
CA TYR A 16 -1.33 12.24 -34.43
C TYR A 16 -2.30 11.08 -34.75
N ASP A 17 -3.37 11.36 -35.48
CA ASP A 17 -4.36 10.37 -35.91
C ASP A 17 -3.76 9.36 -36.89
N GLY A 18 -2.94 9.82 -37.83
CA GLY A 18 -2.24 8.96 -38.79
C GLY A 18 -1.19 8.03 -38.14
N PHE A 19 -0.55 8.47 -37.06
CA PHE A 19 0.36 7.64 -36.26
C PHE A 19 -0.41 6.61 -35.41
N THR A 20 -1.58 6.97 -34.88
CA THR A 20 -2.38 6.09 -33.99
C THR A 20 -3.25 5.09 -34.74
N ALA A 21 -3.68 5.37 -35.98
CA ALA A 21 -4.55 4.50 -36.76
C ALA A 21 -3.86 3.26 -37.38
N ASN A 22 -2.54 3.31 -37.62
CA ASN A 22 -1.84 2.28 -38.42
C ASN A 22 -1.20 1.14 -37.59
N ALA A 23 -1.24 1.19 -36.26
CA ALA A 23 -0.66 0.18 -35.37
C ALA A 23 -1.55 -0.08 -34.14
N GLN A 24 -2.80 -0.49 -34.38
CA GLN A 24 -3.72 -0.89 -33.33
C GLN A 24 -3.50 -2.37 -32.96
N PHE A 25 -3.19 -2.63 -31.70
CA PHE A 25 -3.09 -3.96 -31.12
C PHE A 25 -4.15 -4.11 -30.04
N TYR A 26 -5.09 -5.04 -30.24
CA TYR A 26 -6.20 -5.30 -29.32
C TYR A 26 -7.00 -4.04 -28.96
N ASP A 27 -7.45 -3.29 -29.97
CA ASP A 27 -8.23 -2.05 -29.83
C ASP A 27 -7.52 -0.93 -29.05
N ASN A 28 -6.19 -1.00 -28.95
CA ASN A 28 -5.36 0.04 -28.35
C ASN A 28 -4.17 0.39 -29.26
N SER A 29 -3.79 1.66 -29.28
CA SER A 29 -2.59 2.12 -30.00
C SER A 29 -1.32 1.90 -29.18
N LEU A 30 -0.16 1.83 -29.84
CA LEU A 30 1.15 1.79 -29.14
C LEU A 30 1.36 2.96 -28.18
N LEU A 31 0.79 4.13 -28.50
CA LEU A 31 0.87 5.32 -27.66
C LEU A 31 0.09 5.12 -26.35
N GLN A 32 -1.09 4.49 -26.39
CA GLN A 32 -1.86 4.18 -25.18
C GLN A 32 -1.13 3.24 -24.23
N TYR A 33 -0.42 2.25 -24.76
CA TYR A 33 0.45 1.40 -23.94
C TYR A 33 1.62 2.18 -23.34
N ALA A 34 2.21 3.13 -24.09
CA ALA A 34 3.27 3.99 -23.59
C ALA A 34 2.78 4.94 -22.48
N GLU A 35 1.58 5.51 -22.63
CA GLU A 35 0.92 6.33 -21.60
C GLU A 35 0.62 5.52 -20.34
N PHE A 36 0.08 4.31 -20.49
CA PHE A 36 -0.17 3.38 -19.39
C PHE A 36 1.12 3.11 -18.60
N LEU A 37 2.21 2.79 -19.29
CA LEU A 37 3.52 2.58 -18.66
C LEU A 37 4.06 3.87 -18.00
N GLY A 38 3.86 5.03 -18.62
CA GLY A 38 4.21 6.32 -18.05
C GLY A 38 3.50 6.58 -16.73
N ILE A 39 2.20 6.30 -16.65
CA ILE A 39 1.40 6.41 -15.42
C ILE A 39 1.93 5.45 -14.36
N LEU A 40 2.26 4.21 -14.71
CA LEU A 40 2.84 3.26 -13.76
C LEU A 40 4.17 3.74 -13.18
N ILE A 41 5.04 4.34 -13.99
CA ILE A 41 6.30 4.91 -13.51
C ILE A 41 6.03 6.06 -12.54
N ILE A 42 5.07 6.94 -12.86
CA ILE A 42 4.67 8.05 -11.97
C ILE A 42 4.16 7.49 -10.64
N PHE A 43 3.28 6.50 -10.66
CA PHE A 43 2.75 5.88 -9.43
C PHE A 43 3.82 5.12 -8.65
N TYR A 44 4.81 4.53 -9.31
CA TYR A 44 5.97 3.94 -8.64
C TYR A 44 6.75 5.00 -7.85
N VAL A 45 7.07 6.15 -8.47
CA VAL A 45 7.72 7.25 -7.76
C VAL A 45 6.82 7.80 -6.65
N LEU A 46 5.53 7.96 -6.93
CA LEU A 46 4.54 8.44 -5.96
C LEU A 46 4.44 7.50 -4.76
N SER A 47 4.53 6.19 -4.94
CA SER A 47 4.49 5.20 -3.85
C SER A 47 5.59 5.46 -2.81
N LYS A 48 6.79 5.85 -3.26
CA LYS A 48 7.91 6.19 -2.37
C LYS A 48 7.65 7.48 -1.62
N ILE A 49 7.04 8.47 -2.28
CA ILE A 49 6.67 9.75 -1.65
C ILE A 49 5.58 9.52 -0.61
N VAL A 50 4.52 8.79 -0.96
CA VAL A 50 3.42 8.44 -0.06
C VAL A 50 3.94 7.68 1.14
N TYR A 51 4.79 6.67 0.93
CA TYR A 51 5.44 5.94 2.02
C TYR A 51 6.27 6.87 2.92
N MET A 52 7.11 7.73 2.36
CA MET A 52 7.90 8.67 3.14
C MET A 52 7.04 9.62 3.98
N LEU A 53 5.95 10.14 3.42
CA LEU A 53 5.00 11.01 4.13
C LEU A 53 4.27 10.24 5.23
N PHE A 54 3.81 9.02 4.93
CA PHE A 54 3.13 8.14 5.87
C PHE A 54 4.02 7.82 7.08
N THR A 55 5.27 7.44 6.83
CA THR A 55 6.26 7.18 7.90
C THR A 55 6.54 8.43 8.72
N ARG A 56 6.64 9.61 8.10
CA ARG A 56 6.84 10.88 8.83
C ARG A 56 5.64 11.23 9.71
N TYR A 57 4.44 11.12 9.17
CA TYR A 57 3.19 11.44 9.87
C TYR A 57 2.96 10.49 11.05
N LEU A 58 3.09 9.18 10.82
CA LEU A 58 2.95 8.18 11.88
C LEU A 58 4.03 8.32 12.96
N ARG A 59 5.29 8.63 12.60
CA ARG A 59 6.32 8.91 13.61
C ARG A 59 6.02 10.15 14.44
N GLN A 60 5.36 11.15 13.87
CA GLN A 60 4.97 12.35 14.61
C GLN A 60 3.84 12.04 15.59
N LEU A 61 2.89 11.19 15.20
CA LEU A 61 1.84 10.68 16.09
C LEU A 61 2.41 9.76 17.19
N ALA A 62 3.33 8.86 16.84
CA ALA A 62 3.98 7.95 17.79
C ALA A 62 4.85 8.70 18.82
N LYS A 63 5.35 9.90 18.52
CA LYS A 63 6.04 10.74 19.53
C LYS A 63 5.11 11.20 20.65
N THR A 64 3.81 11.30 20.38
CA THR A 64 2.79 11.64 21.38
C THR A 64 2.29 10.42 22.17
N THR A 65 2.50 9.20 21.67
CA THR A 65 2.07 7.94 22.31
C THR A 65 3.25 6.99 22.58
N LYS A 66 3.60 6.78 23.86
CA LYS A 66 4.66 5.82 24.28
C LYS A 66 4.20 4.35 24.18
N THR A 67 3.60 3.92 23.06
CA THR A 67 3.02 2.58 22.91
C THR A 67 3.73 1.79 21.82
N ASP A 68 4.19 0.57 22.17
CA ASP A 68 4.89 -0.34 21.24
C ASP A 68 4.05 -0.71 19.99
N LEU A 69 2.73 -0.49 20.04
CA LEU A 69 1.80 -0.76 18.95
C LEU A 69 2.03 0.15 17.73
N ASP A 70 2.38 1.42 17.94
CA ASP A 70 2.56 2.38 16.84
C ASP A 70 3.80 2.03 16.00
N ASP A 71 4.87 1.58 16.67
CA ASP A 71 6.11 1.14 16.02
C ASP A 71 5.89 -0.16 15.22
N ILE A 72 5.10 -1.09 15.77
CA ILE A 72 4.74 -2.34 15.10
C ILE A 72 3.90 -2.06 13.84
N LEU A 73 2.90 -1.18 13.93
CA LEU A 73 2.08 -0.80 12.77
C LEU A 73 2.92 -0.15 11.66
N LEU A 74 3.81 0.77 12.02
CA LEU A 74 4.74 1.42 11.09
C LEU A 74 5.62 0.41 10.33
N GLU A 75 6.17 -0.59 11.01
CA GLU A 75 7.02 -1.63 10.42
C GLU A 75 6.25 -2.52 9.43
N ILE A 76 5.00 -2.84 9.75
CA ILE A 76 4.17 -3.74 8.93
C ILE A 76 3.63 -3.02 7.71
N SER A 77 3.24 -1.74 7.85
CA SER A 77 2.56 -0.96 6.81
C SER A 77 3.44 -0.50 5.65
N GLU A 78 4.78 -0.56 5.75
CA GLU A 78 5.66 -0.14 4.64
C GLU A 78 5.38 -0.87 3.33
N GLY A 79 5.36 -2.19 3.36
CA GLY A 79 5.13 -3.00 2.16
C GLY A 79 3.73 -2.81 1.57
N PRO A 80 2.65 -2.97 2.36
CA PRO A 80 1.28 -2.88 1.85
C PRO A 80 0.96 -1.50 1.29
N VAL A 81 1.44 -0.41 1.92
CA VAL A 81 1.19 0.94 1.42
C VAL A 81 1.81 1.15 0.05
N ILE A 82 3.05 0.71 -0.17
CA ILE A 82 3.70 0.81 -1.47
C ILE A 82 2.93 -0.01 -2.51
N PHE A 83 2.55 -1.23 -2.15
CA PHE A 83 1.86 -2.14 -3.06
C PHE A 83 0.47 -1.63 -3.45
N LEU A 84 -0.28 -1.10 -2.48
CA LEU A 84 -1.59 -0.49 -2.70
C LEU A 84 -1.51 0.73 -3.64
N VAL A 85 -0.49 1.58 -3.51
CA VAL A 85 -0.29 2.70 -4.44
C VAL A 85 0.02 2.21 -5.85
N LEU A 86 0.78 1.12 -6.00
CA LEU A 86 1.03 0.52 -7.33
C LEU A 86 -0.23 -0.08 -7.94
N ILE A 87 -1.05 -0.75 -7.13
CA ILE A 87 -2.37 -1.28 -7.54
C ILE A 87 -3.28 -0.13 -8.01
N LEU A 88 -3.28 1.01 -7.30
CA LEU A 88 -4.00 2.21 -7.73
C LEU A 88 -3.45 2.75 -9.06
N GLY A 89 -2.13 2.73 -9.25
CA GLY A 89 -1.50 3.11 -10.52
C GLY A 89 -1.94 2.23 -11.69
N LEU A 90 -2.06 0.91 -11.48
CA LEU A 90 -2.60 -0.01 -12.47
C LEU A 90 -4.05 0.33 -12.83
N TYR A 91 -4.88 0.59 -11.83
CA TYR A 91 -6.29 0.94 -12.03
C TYR A 91 -6.46 2.28 -12.77
N VAL A 92 -5.74 3.31 -12.34
CA VAL A 92 -5.77 4.64 -12.97
C VAL A 92 -5.20 4.57 -14.38
N GLY A 93 -4.06 3.92 -14.59
CA GLY A 93 -3.47 3.74 -15.90
C GLY A 93 -4.43 3.05 -16.87
N LYS A 94 -5.11 2.00 -16.41
CA LYS A 94 -6.13 1.30 -17.19
C LYS A 94 -7.24 2.26 -17.63
N ILE A 95 -7.82 3.02 -16.70
CA ILE A 95 -8.96 3.91 -17.00
C ILE A 95 -8.58 5.07 -17.90
N VAL A 96 -7.38 5.63 -17.71
CA VAL A 96 -6.96 6.85 -18.42
C VAL A 96 -6.43 6.52 -19.82
N SER A 97 -5.69 5.42 -19.97
CA SER A 97 -4.95 5.15 -21.21
C SER A 97 -5.53 4.02 -22.05
N LEU A 98 -6.21 3.02 -21.46
CA LEU A 98 -6.68 1.86 -22.21
C LEU A 98 -8.16 1.97 -22.57
N THR A 99 -8.52 1.46 -23.75
CA THR A 99 -9.89 1.32 -24.20
C THR A 99 -10.65 0.36 -23.27
N PRO A 100 -11.77 0.76 -22.62
CA PRO A 100 -12.44 -0.04 -21.59
C PRO A 100 -12.86 -1.44 -22.03
N THR A 101 -13.31 -1.59 -23.29
CA THR A 101 -13.78 -2.86 -23.86
C THR A 101 -12.66 -3.76 -24.35
N SER A 102 -11.41 -3.28 -24.37
CA SER A 102 -10.29 -4.04 -24.93
C SER A 102 -9.92 -5.25 -24.08
N PRO A 103 -9.44 -6.36 -24.68
CA PRO A 103 -8.97 -7.53 -23.94
C PRO A 103 -7.93 -7.24 -22.84
N PRO A 104 -6.93 -6.35 -23.04
CA PRO A 104 -5.99 -5.97 -21.98
C PRO A 104 -6.67 -5.31 -20.78
N SER A 105 -7.65 -4.43 -21.02
CA SER A 105 -8.43 -3.78 -19.96
C SER A 105 -9.17 -4.81 -19.09
N GLN A 106 -9.81 -5.81 -19.71
CA GLN A 106 -10.52 -6.87 -18.99
C GLN A 106 -9.57 -7.80 -18.22
N LEU A 107 -8.40 -8.10 -18.77
CA LEU A 107 -7.38 -8.89 -18.07
C LEU A 107 -6.88 -8.16 -16.81
N LEU A 108 -6.71 -6.84 -16.89
CA LEU A 108 -6.27 -6.02 -15.77
C LEU A 108 -7.28 -6.00 -14.61
N ASP A 109 -8.58 -6.22 -14.87
CA ASP A 109 -9.58 -6.34 -13.79
C ASP A 109 -9.32 -7.56 -12.91
N GLY A 110 -9.10 -8.73 -13.52
CA GLY A 110 -8.76 -9.93 -12.78
C GLY A 110 -7.42 -9.81 -12.05
N ILE A 111 -6.43 -9.20 -12.69
CA ILE A 111 -5.12 -8.94 -12.06
C ILE A 111 -5.30 -8.00 -10.85
N PHE A 112 -6.07 -6.93 -10.99
CA PHE A 112 -6.33 -5.99 -9.90
C PHE A 112 -6.96 -6.68 -8.69
N GLU A 113 -8.00 -7.50 -8.90
CA GLU A 113 -8.69 -8.22 -7.84
C GLU A 113 -7.77 -9.22 -7.12
N ILE A 114 -6.95 -9.95 -7.88
CA ILE A 114 -5.96 -10.89 -7.33
C ILE A 114 -4.90 -10.13 -6.52
N LEU A 115 -4.33 -9.05 -7.07
CA LEU A 115 -3.30 -8.27 -6.39
C LEU A 115 -3.83 -7.65 -5.10
N LEU A 116 -5.03 -7.07 -5.12
CA LEU A 116 -5.65 -6.47 -3.94
C LEU A 116 -5.93 -7.52 -2.87
N THR A 117 -6.46 -8.69 -3.26
CA THR A 117 -6.71 -9.80 -2.33
C THR A 117 -5.41 -10.30 -1.70
N LEU A 118 -4.36 -10.49 -2.51
CA LEU A 118 -3.05 -10.92 -2.04
C LEU A 118 -2.44 -9.89 -1.08
N ASP A 119 -2.56 -8.59 -1.37
CA ASP A 119 -2.07 -7.53 -0.50
C ASP A 119 -2.74 -7.55 0.88
N ILE A 120 -4.07 -7.68 0.90
CA ILE A 120 -4.86 -7.76 2.14
C ILE A 120 -4.48 -9.01 2.94
N VAL A 121 -4.40 -10.17 2.29
CA VAL A 121 -4.04 -11.43 2.94
C VAL A 121 -2.62 -11.36 3.51
N TRP A 122 -1.67 -10.87 2.72
CA TRP A 122 -0.28 -10.73 3.15
C TRP A 122 -0.14 -9.74 4.30
N PHE A 123 -0.83 -8.59 4.24
CA PHE A 123 -0.90 -7.64 5.34
C PHE A 123 -1.48 -8.27 6.61
N ALA A 124 -2.57 -9.02 6.50
CA ALA A 124 -3.21 -9.67 7.63
C ALA A 124 -2.30 -10.70 8.32
N LEU A 125 -1.61 -11.55 7.55
CA LEU A 125 -0.64 -12.51 8.08
C LEU A 125 0.47 -11.79 8.85
N ARG A 126 1.04 -10.76 8.23
CA ARG A 126 2.14 -9.98 8.80
C ARG A 126 1.71 -9.20 10.04
N PHE A 127 0.46 -8.73 10.04
CA PHE A 127 -0.18 -8.10 11.19
C PHE A 127 -0.32 -9.07 12.35
N ILE A 128 -0.87 -10.27 12.12
CA ILE A 128 -1.03 -11.30 13.15
C ILE A 128 0.33 -11.69 13.73
N ASP A 129 1.32 -12.00 12.89
CA ASP A 129 2.65 -12.42 13.35
C ASP A 129 3.29 -11.37 14.26
N SER A 130 3.26 -10.11 13.82
CA SER A 130 3.90 -9.03 14.56
C SER A 130 3.14 -8.66 15.83
N PHE A 131 1.80 -8.66 15.77
CA PHE A 131 0.95 -8.38 16.93
C PHE A 131 1.08 -9.49 17.97
N VAL A 132 0.94 -10.76 17.59
CA VAL A 132 1.04 -11.89 18.52
C VAL A 132 2.44 -11.98 19.11
N VAL A 133 3.49 -11.95 18.29
CA VAL A 133 4.86 -12.17 18.79
C VAL A 133 5.34 -11.05 19.69
N ARG A 134 5.07 -9.79 19.36
CA ARG A 134 5.62 -8.66 20.13
C ARG A 134 4.66 -8.18 21.22
N TYR A 135 3.36 -8.10 20.95
CA TYR A 135 2.41 -7.58 21.92
C TYR A 135 2.04 -8.63 22.97
N MET A 136 1.63 -9.84 22.57
CA MET A 136 1.20 -10.88 23.53
C MET A 136 2.37 -11.36 24.38
N ARG A 137 3.56 -11.60 23.80
CA ARG A 137 4.72 -12.09 24.56
C ARG A 137 5.18 -11.12 25.64
N LYS A 138 5.28 -9.82 25.31
CA LYS A 138 5.67 -8.78 26.28
C LYS A 138 4.67 -8.64 27.43
N HIS A 139 3.38 -8.83 27.16
CA HIS A 139 2.33 -8.78 28.20
C HIS A 139 2.21 -10.09 28.99
N ALA A 140 2.45 -11.24 28.37
CA ALA A 140 2.50 -12.53 29.04
C ALA A 140 3.67 -12.59 30.03
N GLU A 141 4.89 -12.22 29.61
CA GLU A 141 6.08 -12.18 30.48
C GLU A 141 5.90 -11.23 31.67
N ARG A 142 5.27 -10.06 31.45
CA ARG A 142 4.92 -9.13 32.55
C ARG A 142 3.85 -9.69 33.49
N SER A 143 2.88 -10.43 32.96
CA SER A 143 1.80 -10.99 33.76
C SER A 143 2.30 -12.12 34.64
N GLU A 144 3.11 -13.04 34.12
CA GLU A 144 3.73 -14.12 34.89
C GLU A 144 4.65 -13.57 36.00
N ALA A 145 5.48 -12.57 35.70
CA ALA A 145 6.34 -11.93 36.70
C ALA A 145 5.53 -11.29 37.84
N LYS A 146 4.46 -10.57 37.50
CA LYS A 146 3.57 -9.92 38.48
C LYS A 146 2.82 -10.94 39.34
N LEU A 147 2.36 -12.05 38.75
CA LEU A 147 1.71 -13.14 39.48
C LEU A 147 2.69 -13.81 40.45
N ASN A 148 3.93 -14.07 40.04
CA ASN A 148 4.96 -14.63 40.93
C ASN A 148 5.28 -13.72 42.12
N GLU A 149 5.41 -12.40 41.91
CA GLU A 149 5.60 -11.44 43.01
C GLU A 149 4.42 -11.46 44.00
N GLN A 150 3.20 -11.53 43.49
CA GLN A 150 2.00 -11.63 44.33
C GLN A 150 1.98 -12.92 45.17
N LEU A 151 2.34 -14.05 44.57
CA LEU A 151 2.45 -15.33 45.29
C LEU A 151 3.51 -15.27 46.39
N ILE A 152 4.69 -14.71 46.11
CA ILE A 152 5.76 -14.53 47.12
C ILE A 152 5.27 -13.62 48.27
N SER A 153 4.57 -12.54 47.96
CA SER A 153 4.01 -11.62 48.96
C SER A 153 2.98 -12.31 49.86
N LEU A 154 2.10 -13.13 49.28
CA LEU A 154 1.10 -13.90 50.03
C LEU A 154 1.78 -14.92 50.95
N ILE A 155 2.70 -15.72 50.43
CA ILE A 155 3.44 -16.72 51.22
C ILE A 155 4.19 -16.05 52.39
N ARG A 156 4.87 -14.92 52.13
CA ARG A 156 5.58 -14.16 53.17
C ARG A 156 4.63 -13.65 54.26
N THR A 157 3.44 -13.19 53.87
CA THR A 157 2.43 -12.70 54.81
C THR A 157 1.89 -13.85 55.68
N THR A 158 1.55 -14.97 55.07
CA THR A 158 1.05 -16.15 55.79
C THR A 158 2.09 -16.73 56.75
N LEU A 159 3.35 -16.84 56.33
CA LEU A 159 4.44 -17.31 57.19
C LEU A 159 4.71 -16.36 58.36
N ARG A 160 4.61 -15.05 58.15
CA ARG A 160 4.79 -14.05 59.22
C ARG A 160 3.68 -14.13 60.27
N ILE A 161 2.46 -14.44 59.86
CA ILE A 161 1.32 -14.66 60.77
C ILE A 161 1.46 -16.00 61.50
N ALA A 162 2.02 -17.04 60.85
CA ALA A 162 2.18 -18.35 61.47
C ALA A 162 3.34 -18.42 62.49
N ILE A 163 4.37 -17.58 62.34
CA ILE A 163 5.57 -17.56 63.19
C ILE A 163 5.50 -16.45 64.27
N GLY A 164 4.60 -15.48 64.12
CA GLY A 164 4.35 -14.41 65.10
C GLY A 164 3.16 -14.71 66.01
#